data_AF-A0A948MPI0-F1
#
_entry.id   AF-A0A948MPI0-F1
#
_cell.length_a   1.000
_cell.length_b   1.000
_cell.length_c   1.000
_cell.angle_alpha   90.00
_cell.angle_beta   90.00
_cell.angle_gamma   90.00
#
_symmetry.space_group_name_H-M   'P 1'
#
loop_
_entity.id
_entity.type
_entity.pdbx_description
1 polymer ?
#
loop_
_entity_poly.entity_id
_entity_poly.type
_entity_poly.pdbx_seq_one_letter_code
_entity_poly.pdbx_strand_id
1 'polypeptide(L)'
;MSEGAGSESAGRALARQVVPPIIFLLWLLAAIETVTDWRLAVSIAGILALVLSLWAAATRSGYPRFAVLVFGGTGALMLARSEAWMVGLGALENASRFVAFLGCLHLLRAIVQSSPSLRTVQDSFIAFRPQAKRGALQLLGMLFSLPLAIGAISVLAPFVAREPDPEVRLDAAAWGMRGLSFAVFFSPFTVAMGIVGASLPGLDLPLLMGLGCCLSL
;
A
#
# COMPACT_ATOMS: atom_id res chain seq x y z
N MET A 1 23.55 8.87 -32.63
CA MET A 1 22.44 8.46 -31.74
C MET A 1 22.96 7.71 -30.49
N SER A 2 23.91 8.25 -29.73
CA SER A 2 24.43 7.58 -28.50
C SER A 2 24.54 8.51 -27.26
N GLU A 3 23.85 9.66 -27.25
CA GLU A 3 23.87 10.60 -26.11
C GLU A 3 22.74 10.36 -25.09
N GLY A 4 21.81 9.43 -25.34
CA GLY A 4 20.65 9.20 -24.46
C GLY A 4 20.92 8.34 -23.22
N ALA A 5 21.98 7.51 -23.21
CA ALA A 5 22.18 6.51 -22.16
C ALA A 5 22.80 7.07 -20.85
N GLY A 6 23.51 8.19 -20.92
CA GLY A 6 24.18 8.79 -19.75
C GLY A 6 23.25 9.58 -18.82
N SER A 7 22.25 10.27 -19.39
CA SER A 7 21.27 11.08 -18.65
C SER A 7 20.32 10.22 -17.80
N GLU A 8 19.87 9.08 -18.33
CA GLU A 8 18.96 8.18 -17.63
C GLU A 8 19.61 7.49 -16.41
N SER A 9 20.91 7.24 -16.50
CA SER A 9 21.74 6.66 -15.44
C SER A 9 21.88 7.60 -14.24
N ALA A 10 22.20 8.87 -14.49
CA ALA A 10 22.38 9.88 -13.45
C ALA A 10 21.06 10.19 -12.70
N GLY A 11 19.95 10.32 -13.44
CA GLY A 11 18.63 10.57 -12.84
C GLY A 11 18.15 9.43 -11.94
N ARG A 12 18.43 8.17 -12.31
CA ARG A 12 18.09 6.99 -11.50
C ARG A 12 18.93 6.89 -10.23
N ALA A 13 20.21 7.24 -10.30
CA ALA A 13 21.10 7.26 -9.13
C ALA A 13 20.68 8.32 -8.10
N LEU A 14 20.37 9.54 -8.58
CA LEU A 14 19.92 10.65 -7.75
C LEU A 14 18.56 10.32 -7.10
N ALA A 15 17.63 9.72 -7.84
CA ALA A 15 16.35 9.28 -7.29
C ALA A 15 16.50 8.20 -6.20
N ARG A 16 17.51 7.32 -6.32
CA ARG A 16 17.78 6.28 -5.33
C ARG A 16 18.27 6.84 -4.00
N GLN A 17 19.00 7.95 -4.03
CA GLN A 17 19.48 8.64 -2.83
C GLN A 17 18.44 9.56 -2.21
N VAL A 18 17.60 10.20 -3.03
CA VAL A 18 16.68 11.26 -2.57
C VAL A 18 15.33 10.70 -2.11
N VAL A 19 14.83 9.60 -2.69
CA VAL A 19 13.52 9.03 -2.30
C VAL A 19 13.47 8.54 -0.84
N PRO A 20 14.46 7.77 -0.32
CA PRO A 20 14.41 7.28 1.05
C PRO A 20 14.30 8.38 2.13
N PRO A 21 15.11 9.46 2.11
CA PRO A 21 14.99 10.52 3.12
C PRO A 21 13.67 11.29 3.00
N ILE A 22 13.10 11.44 1.80
CA ILE A 22 11.79 12.07 1.65
C ILE A 22 10.68 11.19 2.23
N ILE A 23 10.72 9.88 2.02
CA ILE A 23 9.77 8.94 2.64
C ILE A 23 9.92 8.98 4.17
N PHE A 24 11.16 9.03 4.67
CA PHE A 24 11.42 9.16 6.10
C PHE A 24 10.89 10.48 6.67
N LEU A 25 11.02 11.59 5.93
CA LEU A 25 10.48 12.88 6.34
C LEU A 25 8.95 12.86 6.36
N LEU A 26 8.29 12.28 5.35
CA LEU A 26 6.84 12.07 5.35
C LEU A 26 6.37 11.27 6.56
N TRP A 27 7.10 10.20 6.87
CA TRP A 27 6.84 9.37 8.03
C TRP A 27 6.94 10.18 9.33
N LEU A 28 8.02 10.95 9.49
CA LEU A 28 8.26 11.77 10.68
C LEU A 28 7.18 12.85 10.84
N LEU A 29 6.79 13.52 9.76
CA LEU A 29 5.74 14.53 9.76
C LEU A 29 4.37 13.95 10.15
N ALA A 30 4.03 12.76 9.62
CA ALA A 30 2.80 12.07 10.01
C ALA A 30 2.82 11.62 11.48
N ALA A 31 3.95 11.10 11.96
CA ALA A 31 4.11 10.72 13.37
C ALA A 31 3.98 11.92 14.30
N ILE A 32 4.58 13.06 13.95
CA ILE A 32 4.46 14.31 14.70
C ILE A 32 3.00 14.76 14.73
N GLU A 33 2.29 14.77 13.60
CA GLU A 33 0.89 15.14 13.58
C GLU A 33 0.04 14.24 14.48
N THR A 34 0.22 12.91 14.41
CA THR A 34 -0.53 11.97 15.24
C THR A 34 -0.31 12.18 16.74
N VAL A 35 0.87 12.68 17.15
CA VAL A 35 1.21 12.92 18.56
C VAL A 35 0.85 14.33 19.04
N THR A 36 0.93 15.32 18.16
CA THR A 36 0.86 16.76 18.53
C THR A 36 -0.35 17.49 17.96
N ASP A 37 -1.17 16.83 17.14
CA ASP A 37 -2.27 17.41 16.36
C ASP A 37 -1.84 18.64 15.52
N TRP A 38 -0.56 18.71 15.15
CA TRP A 38 -0.01 19.87 14.48
C TRP A 38 -0.42 19.92 13.00
N ARG A 39 -1.48 20.69 12.72
CA ARG A 39 -2.05 20.86 11.36
C ARG A 39 -1.03 21.17 10.26
N LEU A 40 -0.04 22.03 10.54
CA LEU A 40 0.95 22.42 9.53
C LEU A 40 1.80 21.22 9.05
N ALA A 41 2.06 20.24 9.92
CA ALA A 41 2.84 19.07 9.55
C ALA A 41 2.12 18.23 8.47
N VAL A 42 0.79 18.10 8.57
CA VAL A 42 -0.03 17.38 7.58
C VAL A 42 -0.15 18.15 6.27
N SER A 43 -0.31 19.47 6.30
CA SER A 43 -0.33 20.26 5.05
C SER A 43 1.01 20.17 4.31
N ILE A 44 2.14 20.21 5.02
CA ILE A 44 3.48 20.01 4.44
C ILE A 44 3.60 18.60 3.87
N ALA A 45 3.16 17.57 4.60
CA ALA A 45 3.17 16.18 4.11
C ALA A 45 2.32 16.00 2.84
N GLY A 46 1.14 16.65 2.77
CA GLY A 46 0.27 16.69 1.59
C GLY A 46 0.97 17.27 0.37
N ILE A 47 1.57 18.45 0.51
CA ILE A 47 2.31 19.10 -0.57
C ILE A 47 3.50 18.25 -1.02
N LEU A 48 4.25 17.70 -0.07
CA LEU A 48 5.43 16.88 -0.36
C LEU A 48 5.04 15.58 -1.09
N ALA A 49 3.92 14.95 -0.70
CA ALA A 49 3.36 13.80 -1.41
C ALA A 49 2.94 14.17 -2.84
N LEU A 50 2.29 15.32 -3.05
CA LEU A 50 1.92 15.80 -4.37
C LEU A 50 3.16 16.03 -5.26
N VAL A 51 4.19 16.71 -4.72
CA VAL A 51 5.44 16.96 -5.44
C VAL A 51 6.12 15.65 -5.82
N LEU A 52 6.16 14.67 -4.90
CA LEU A 52 6.68 13.33 -5.20
C LEU A 52 5.88 12.62 -6.30
N SER A 53 4.55 12.68 -6.27
CA SER A 53 3.71 12.07 -7.30
C SER A 53 3.95 12.71 -8.67
N LEU A 54 4.02 14.04 -8.75
CA LEU A 54 4.32 14.76 -9.99
C LEU A 54 5.73 14.46 -10.49
N TRP A 55 6.71 14.45 -9.60
CA TRP A 55 8.08 14.11 -9.95
C TRP A 55 8.23 12.66 -10.41
N ALA A 56 7.52 11.71 -9.78
CA ALA A 56 7.47 10.32 -10.21
C ALA A 56 6.83 10.18 -11.60
N ALA A 57 5.77 10.94 -11.88
CA ALA A 57 5.14 10.97 -13.20
C ALA A 57 6.03 11.59 -14.28
N ALA A 58 6.84 12.59 -13.92
CA ALA A 58 7.78 13.25 -14.83
C ALA A 58 9.03 12.41 -15.12
N THR A 59 9.54 11.69 -14.13
CA THR A 59 10.82 10.94 -14.23
C THR A 59 10.65 9.48 -14.63
N ARG A 60 9.49 8.86 -14.39
CA ARG A 60 9.26 7.44 -14.71
C ARG A 60 8.19 7.29 -15.78
N SER A 61 8.53 6.61 -16.86
CA SER A 61 7.55 6.12 -17.84
C SER A 61 6.85 4.85 -17.33
N GLY A 62 5.55 4.70 -17.61
CA GLY A 62 4.77 3.50 -17.28
C GLY A 62 3.62 3.76 -16.30
N TYR A 63 3.28 2.74 -15.50
CA TYR A 63 2.13 2.75 -14.59
C TYR A 63 2.06 3.96 -13.64
N PRO A 64 3.15 4.45 -13.02
CA PRO A 64 3.07 5.62 -12.12
C PRO A 64 2.61 6.89 -12.85
N ARG A 65 3.12 7.13 -14.07
CA ARG A 65 2.72 8.28 -14.89
C ARG A 65 1.27 8.15 -15.34
N PHE A 66 0.85 6.96 -15.76
CA PHE A 66 -0.54 6.69 -16.11
C PHE A 66 -1.48 6.94 -14.92
N ALA A 67 -1.15 6.41 -13.74
CA ALA A 67 -1.94 6.60 -12.53
C ALA A 67 -2.07 8.08 -12.13
N VAL A 68 -0.98 8.84 -12.16
CA VAL A 68 -1.02 10.28 -11.83
C VAL A 68 -1.81 11.07 -12.87
N LEU A 69 -1.66 10.77 -14.17
CA LEU A 69 -2.40 11.47 -15.20
C LEU A 69 -3.90 11.16 -15.16
N VAL A 70 -4.27 9.89 -14.99
CA VAL A 70 -5.67 9.47 -14.97
C VAL A 70 -6.32 9.91 -13.66
N PHE A 71 -5.85 9.43 -12.50
CA PHE A 71 -6.50 9.73 -11.22
C PHE A 71 -6.24 11.16 -10.74
N GLY A 72 -5.02 11.67 -10.93
CA GLY A 72 -4.71 13.06 -10.58
C GLY A 72 -5.39 14.05 -11.53
N GLY A 73 -5.45 13.74 -12.82
CA GLY A 73 -6.14 14.56 -13.81
C GLY A 73 -7.66 14.58 -13.62
N THR A 74 -8.30 13.43 -13.37
CA THR A 74 -9.74 13.38 -13.08
C THR A 74 -10.06 14.11 -11.78
N GLY A 75 -9.27 13.90 -10.72
CA GLY A 75 -9.42 14.64 -9.46
C GLY A 75 -9.28 16.15 -9.64
N ALA A 76 -8.28 16.62 -10.38
CA ALA A 76 -8.09 18.03 -10.69
C ALA A 76 -9.25 18.61 -11.51
N LEU A 77 -9.77 17.87 -12.49
CA LEU A 77 -10.92 18.28 -13.30
C LEU A 77 -12.19 18.40 -12.45
N MET A 78 -12.44 17.46 -11.55
CA MET A 78 -13.58 17.50 -10.62
C MET A 78 -13.49 18.69 -9.66
N LEU A 79 -12.30 18.99 -9.13
CA LEU A 79 -12.07 20.16 -8.28
C LEU A 79 -12.28 21.47 -9.05
N ALA A 80 -11.77 21.56 -10.28
CA ALA A 80 -11.97 22.74 -11.12
C ALA A 80 -13.44 22.98 -11.47
N ARG A 81 -14.24 21.91 -11.61
CA ARG A 81 -15.68 22.00 -11.89
C ARG A 81 -16.55 22.31 -10.67
N SER A 82 -16.13 21.90 -9.49
CA SER A 82 -16.89 22.08 -8.25
C SER A 82 -16.49 23.31 -7.44
N GLU A 83 -15.43 24.02 -7.85
CA GLU A 83 -14.80 25.14 -7.13
C GLU A 83 -14.39 24.79 -5.67
N ALA A 84 -14.39 23.51 -5.32
CA ALA A 84 -14.19 23.00 -3.96
C ALA A 84 -12.70 22.82 -3.61
N TRP A 85 -11.86 23.81 -3.90
CA TRP A 85 -10.40 23.73 -3.71
C TRP A 85 -9.99 23.41 -2.28
N MET A 86 -10.68 23.98 -1.29
CA MET A 86 -10.44 23.70 0.13
C MET A 86 -10.71 22.24 0.50
N VAL A 87 -11.73 21.62 -0.10
CA VAL A 87 -12.03 20.20 0.11
C VAL A 87 -10.96 19.33 -0.55
N GLY A 88 -10.49 19.73 -1.73
CA GLY A 88 -9.37 19.07 -2.42
C GLY A 88 -8.08 19.07 -1.60
N LEU A 89 -7.75 20.19 -0.95
CA LEU A 89 -6.59 20.26 -0.04
C LEU A 89 -6.74 19.32 1.16
N GLY A 90 -7.92 19.28 1.79
CA GLY A 90 -8.20 18.32 2.86
C GLY A 90 -8.12 16.85 2.41
N ALA A 91 -8.52 16.56 1.17
CA ALA A 91 -8.38 15.23 0.59
C ALA A 91 -6.90 14.87 0.35
N LEU A 92 -6.07 15.82 -0.07
CA LEU A 92 -4.62 15.63 -0.24
C LEU A 92 -3.92 15.38 1.11
N GLU A 93 -4.32 16.12 2.14
CA GLU A 93 -3.87 15.92 3.52
C GLU A 93 -4.19 14.48 3.99
N ASN A 94 -5.43 14.02 3.79
CA ASN A 94 -5.82 12.64 4.09
C ASN A 94 -5.02 11.61 3.27
N ALA A 95 -4.81 11.85 1.98
CA ALA A 95 -4.02 10.97 1.12
C ALA A 95 -2.56 10.85 1.61
N SER A 96 -1.98 11.93 2.12
CA SER A 96 -0.61 11.93 2.66
C SER A 96 -0.44 10.99 3.86
N ARG A 97 -1.47 10.86 4.70
CA ARG A 97 -1.49 9.89 5.82
C ARG A 97 -1.38 8.46 5.31
N PHE A 98 -2.07 8.12 4.22
CA PHE A 98 -1.94 6.81 3.57
C PHE A 98 -0.53 6.58 3.02
N VAL A 99 0.08 7.60 2.39
CA VAL A 99 1.46 7.50 1.90
C VAL A 99 2.45 7.30 3.05
N ALA A 100 2.30 8.04 4.14
CA ALA A 100 3.13 7.88 5.33
C ALA A 100 2.96 6.49 5.96
N PHE A 101 1.72 5.98 6.03
CA PHE A 101 1.44 4.62 6.48
C PHE A 101 2.15 3.58 5.61
N LEU A 102 2.04 3.66 4.28
CA LEU A 102 2.78 2.78 3.37
C LEU A 102 4.31 2.89 3.57
N GLY A 103 4.80 4.09 3.85
CA GLY A 103 6.19 4.34 4.27
C GLY A 103 6.57 3.57 5.54
N CYS A 104 5.73 3.58 6.58
CA CYS A 104 5.91 2.74 7.78
C CYS A 104 6.04 1.27 7.41
N LEU A 105 5.19 0.77 6.50
CA LEU A 105 5.17 -0.64 6.13
C LEU A 105 6.46 -1.04 5.40
N HIS A 106 6.93 -0.18 4.50
CA HIS A 106 8.20 -0.37 3.82
C HIS A 106 9.37 -0.37 4.81
N LEU A 107 9.37 0.53 5.79
CA LEU A 107 10.39 0.58 6.83
C LEU A 107 10.34 -0.68 7.71
N LEU A 108 9.17 -1.08 8.19
CA LEU A 108 8.99 -2.28 8.99
C LEU A 108 9.45 -3.52 8.23
N ARG A 109 9.07 -3.64 6.96
CA ARG A 109 9.56 -4.70 6.08
C ARG A 109 11.08 -4.69 6.00
N ALA A 110 11.70 -3.53 5.77
CA ALA A 110 13.15 -3.40 5.69
C ALA A 110 13.83 -3.82 7.01
N ILE A 111 13.31 -3.38 8.16
CA ILE A 111 13.79 -3.76 9.48
C ILE A 111 13.71 -5.29 9.66
N VAL A 112 12.54 -5.89 9.40
CA VAL A 112 12.33 -7.33 9.49
C VAL A 112 13.30 -8.09 8.59
N GLN A 113 13.45 -7.65 7.33
CA GLN A 113 14.37 -8.28 6.37
C GLN A 113 15.85 -8.14 6.75
N SER A 114 16.21 -7.06 7.45
CA SER A 114 17.58 -6.85 7.95
C SER A 114 17.88 -7.62 9.24
N SER A 115 16.86 -8.15 9.92
CA SER A 115 17.05 -8.82 11.20
C SER A 115 17.76 -10.17 11.04
N PRO A 116 18.86 -10.43 11.78
CA PRO A 116 19.52 -11.73 11.76
C PRO A 116 18.63 -12.85 12.29
N SER A 117 17.69 -12.54 13.20
CA SER A 117 16.75 -13.51 13.78
C SER A 117 15.74 -14.05 12.77
N LEU A 118 15.47 -13.32 11.69
CA LEU A 118 14.57 -13.77 10.64
C LEU A 118 15.05 -15.09 10.03
N ARG A 119 16.37 -15.29 9.95
CA ARG A 119 16.90 -16.53 9.40
C ARG A 119 16.54 -17.73 10.25
N THR A 120 16.74 -17.63 11.56
CA THR A 120 16.40 -18.67 12.53
C THR A 120 14.90 -18.98 12.52
N VAL A 121 14.04 -17.96 12.44
CA VAL A 121 12.58 -18.16 12.37
C VAL A 121 12.18 -18.86 11.08
N GLN A 122 12.80 -18.49 9.94
CA GLN A 122 12.55 -19.15 8.66
C GLN A 122 13.04 -20.60 8.66
N ASP A 123 14.19 -20.90 9.24
CA ASP A 123 14.72 -22.26 9.33
C ASP A 123 13.81 -23.15 10.21
N SER A 124 13.36 -22.63 11.36
CA SER A 124 12.35 -23.29 12.20
C SER A 124 11.01 -23.48 11.47
N PHE A 125 10.61 -22.51 10.65
CA PHE A 125 9.38 -22.58 9.86
C PHE A 125 9.46 -23.63 8.74
N ILE A 126 10.63 -23.76 8.10
CA ILE A 126 10.88 -24.82 7.10
C ILE A 126 10.79 -26.20 7.75
N ALA A 127 11.33 -26.34 8.97
CA ALA A 127 11.29 -27.57 9.76
C ALA A 127 9.89 -27.98 10.25
N PHE A 128 8.86 -27.14 10.12
CA PHE A 128 7.50 -27.53 10.50
C PHE A 128 6.91 -28.60 9.60
N ARG A 129 6.05 -29.44 10.20
CA ARG A 129 5.21 -30.39 9.46
C ARG A 129 4.33 -29.63 8.45
N PRO A 130 4.05 -30.21 7.26
CA PRO A 130 3.27 -29.56 6.22
C PRO A 130 1.92 -29.01 6.70
N GLN A 131 1.14 -29.75 7.51
CA GLN A 131 -0.12 -29.22 8.06
C GLN A 131 0.07 -27.98 8.96
N ALA A 132 1.09 -27.97 9.82
CA ALA A 132 1.36 -26.84 10.70
C ALA A 132 1.81 -25.60 9.90
N LYS A 133 2.60 -25.81 8.84
CA LYS A 133 3.03 -24.75 7.91
C LYS A 133 1.84 -24.07 7.22
N ARG A 134 0.88 -24.86 6.72
CA ARG A 134 -0.37 -24.36 6.08
C ARG A 134 -1.19 -23.51 7.03
N GLY A 135 -1.46 -24.03 8.23
CA GLY A 135 -2.22 -23.31 9.26
C GLY A 135 -1.53 -22.01 9.70
N ALA A 136 -0.21 -22.06 9.89
CA ALA A 136 0.58 -20.89 10.26
C ALA A 136 0.54 -19.79 9.18
N LEU A 137 0.65 -20.13 7.89
CA LEU A 137 0.58 -19.16 6.79
C LEU A 137 -0.82 -18.58 6.62
N GLN A 138 -1.85 -19.39 6.77
CA GLN A 138 -3.23 -18.91 6.73
C GLN A 138 -3.50 -17.94 7.88
N LEU A 139 -3.06 -18.27 9.10
CA LEU A 139 -3.21 -17.41 10.27
C LEU A 139 -2.39 -16.13 10.13
N LEU A 140 -1.13 -16.21 9.70
CA LEU A 140 -0.31 -15.02 9.42
C LEU A 140 -0.95 -14.14 8.35
N GLY A 141 -1.40 -14.75 7.26
CA GLY A 141 -2.10 -14.06 6.18
C GLY A 141 -3.33 -13.34 6.71
N MET A 142 -4.15 -13.99 7.54
CA MET A 142 -5.31 -13.35 8.15
C MET A 142 -4.92 -12.21 9.10
N LEU A 143 -4.04 -12.46 10.07
CA LEU A 143 -3.66 -11.51 11.12
C LEU A 143 -2.97 -10.26 10.57
N PHE A 144 -2.02 -10.43 9.65
CA PHE A 144 -1.31 -9.28 9.07
C PHE A 144 -2.17 -8.53 8.07
N SER A 145 -3.17 -9.16 7.45
CA SER A 145 -4.02 -8.49 6.48
C SER A 145 -5.11 -7.64 7.10
N LEU A 146 -5.47 -7.90 8.36
CA LEU A 146 -6.43 -7.09 9.14
C LEU A 146 -6.02 -5.60 9.21
N PRO A 147 -4.81 -5.25 9.71
CA PRO A 147 -4.36 -3.86 9.69
C PRO A 147 -3.72 -3.44 8.36
N LEU A 148 -3.40 -4.38 7.47
CA LEU A 148 -2.24 -4.23 6.59
C LEU A 148 -2.29 -5.11 5.32
N ALA A 149 -3.47 -5.23 4.69
CA ALA A 149 -3.70 -6.09 3.52
C ALA A 149 -2.58 -6.03 2.45
N ILE A 150 -2.09 -4.82 2.14
CA ILE A 150 -1.01 -4.62 1.15
C ILE A 150 0.37 -5.05 1.69
N GLY A 151 0.65 -4.89 2.99
CA GLY A 151 1.93 -5.26 3.58
C GLY A 151 2.01 -6.70 4.10
N ALA A 152 0.89 -7.42 4.24
CA ALA A 152 0.90 -8.82 4.64
C ALA A 152 1.75 -9.69 3.68
N ILE A 153 1.65 -9.44 2.38
CA ILE A 153 2.48 -10.12 1.35
C ILE A 153 3.97 -9.83 1.58
N SER A 154 4.32 -8.61 2.00
CA SER A 154 5.71 -8.24 2.29
C SER A 154 6.32 -9.04 3.44
N VAL A 155 5.49 -9.43 4.41
CA VAL A 155 5.88 -10.25 5.57
C VAL A 155 5.91 -11.73 5.20
N LEU A 156 4.94 -12.21 4.40
CA LEU A 156 4.82 -13.61 4.00
C LEU A 156 5.84 -14.03 2.94
N ALA A 157 6.16 -13.15 1.98
CA ALA A 157 6.97 -13.48 0.82
C ALA A 157 8.35 -14.09 1.18
N PRO A 158 9.10 -13.61 2.18
CA PRO A 158 10.37 -14.22 2.57
C PRO A 158 10.24 -15.69 3.06
N PHE A 159 9.15 -16.05 3.73
CA PHE A 159 8.92 -17.43 4.20
C PHE A 159 8.64 -18.38 3.04
N VAL A 160 7.82 -17.93 2.08
CA VAL A 160 7.48 -18.70 0.88
C VAL A 160 8.69 -18.81 -0.05
N ALA A 161 9.43 -17.72 -0.27
CA ALA A 161 10.56 -17.68 -1.20
C ALA A 161 11.73 -18.58 -0.79
N ARG A 162 11.89 -18.87 0.52
CA ARG A 162 12.97 -19.70 1.05
C ARG A 162 12.68 -21.20 0.97
N GLU A 163 11.46 -21.60 0.62
CA GLU A 163 11.12 -23.00 0.38
C GLU A 163 11.81 -23.50 -0.92
N PRO A 164 12.69 -24.52 -0.84
CA PRO A 164 13.40 -25.04 -2.00
C PRO A 164 12.48 -25.79 -2.98
N ASP A 165 11.47 -26.50 -2.48
CA ASP A 165 10.55 -27.28 -3.31
C ASP A 165 9.50 -26.35 -3.99
N PRO A 166 9.44 -26.29 -5.32
CA PRO A 166 8.50 -25.43 -6.04
C PRO A 166 7.03 -25.79 -5.80
N GLU A 167 6.68 -27.06 -5.59
CA GLU A 167 5.29 -27.47 -5.34
C GLU A 167 4.85 -27.06 -3.94
N VAL A 168 5.70 -27.31 -2.94
CA VAL A 168 5.46 -26.88 -1.55
C VAL A 168 5.41 -25.36 -1.44
N ARG A 169 6.23 -24.66 -2.22
CA ARG A 169 6.22 -23.19 -2.30
C ARG A 169 4.91 -22.66 -2.87
N LEU A 170 4.38 -23.29 -3.91
CA LEU A 170 3.10 -22.90 -4.51
C LEU A 170 1.93 -23.17 -3.56
N ASP A 171 1.93 -24.34 -2.90
CA ASP A 171 0.94 -24.67 -1.87
C ASP A 171 1.00 -23.65 -0.71
N ALA A 172 2.20 -23.35 -0.19
CA ALA A 172 2.42 -22.34 0.85
C ALA A 172 1.90 -20.95 0.43
N ALA A 173 2.17 -20.52 -0.80
CA ALA A 173 1.63 -19.27 -1.35
C ALA A 173 0.09 -19.28 -1.38
N ALA A 174 -0.52 -20.38 -1.83
CA ALA A 174 -1.97 -20.53 -1.89
C ALA A 174 -2.62 -20.43 -0.50
N TRP A 175 -2.02 -21.02 0.54
CA TRP A 175 -2.51 -20.90 1.92
C TRP A 175 -2.35 -19.48 2.48
N GLY A 176 -1.24 -18.80 2.19
CA GLY A 176 -1.08 -17.39 2.53
C GLY A 176 -2.14 -16.51 1.87
N MET A 177 -2.42 -16.74 0.58
CA MET A 177 -3.47 -16.03 -0.17
C MET A 177 -4.87 -16.30 0.38
N ARG A 178 -5.18 -17.54 0.79
CA ARG A 178 -6.45 -17.84 1.47
C ARG A 178 -6.61 -17.05 2.76
N GLY A 179 -5.56 -16.98 3.58
CA GLY A 179 -5.54 -16.16 4.80
C GLY A 179 -5.78 -14.68 4.52
N LEU A 180 -5.10 -14.13 3.50
CA LEU A 180 -5.29 -12.76 3.02
C LEU A 180 -6.74 -12.50 2.57
N SER A 181 -7.33 -13.40 1.78
CA SER A 181 -8.73 -13.29 1.34
C SER A 181 -9.71 -13.34 2.52
N PHE A 182 -9.43 -14.14 3.56
CA PHE A 182 -10.27 -14.20 4.75
C PHE A 182 -10.30 -12.88 5.53
N ALA A 183 -9.20 -12.12 5.53
CA ALA A 183 -9.14 -10.85 6.24
C ALA A 183 -10.09 -9.80 5.66
N VAL A 184 -10.49 -9.91 4.39
CA VAL A 184 -11.48 -9.01 3.77
C VAL A 184 -12.79 -9.02 4.56
N PHE A 185 -13.24 -10.19 5.03
CA PHE A 185 -14.47 -10.32 5.82
C PHE A 185 -14.46 -9.56 7.14
N PHE A 186 -13.27 -9.28 7.66
CA PHE A 186 -13.08 -8.55 8.92
C PHE A 186 -12.60 -7.11 8.68
N SER A 187 -12.58 -6.67 7.42
CA SER A 187 -12.23 -5.28 7.10
C SER A 187 -13.33 -4.34 7.60
N PRO A 188 -12.98 -3.12 8.06
CA PRO A 188 -13.96 -2.08 8.39
C PRO A 188 -14.95 -1.81 7.26
N PHE A 189 -14.50 -1.97 6.00
CA PHE A 189 -15.35 -1.86 4.82
C PHE A 189 -16.45 -2.93 4.80
N THR A 190 -16.11 -4.21 4.95
CA THR A 190 -17.12 -5.28 4.95
C THR A 190 -18.08 -5.17 6.13
N VAL A 191 -17.60 -4.76 7.30
CA VAL A 191 -18.46 -4.48 8.45
C VAL A 191 -19.41 -3.31 8.16
N ALA A 192 -18.91 -2.20 7.61
CA ALA A 192 -19.74 -1.06 7.23
C ALA A 192 -20.79 -1.45 6.17
N MET A 193 -20.41 -2.22 5.16
CA MET A 193 -21.33 -2.72 4.13
C MET A 193 -22.38 -3.66 4.70
N GLY A 194 -22.03 -4.51 5.67
CA GLY A 194 -22.98 -5.35 6.40
C GLY A 194 -23.98 -4.52 7.21
N ILE A 195 -23.52 -3.47 7.89
CA ILE A 195 -24.39 -2.53 8.61
C ILE A 195 -25.32 -1.81 7.63
N VAL A 196 -24.80 -1.30 6.51
CA VAL A 196 -25.60 -0.61 5.48
C VAL A 196 -26.66 -1.55 4.92
N GLY A 197 -26.29 -2.78 4.56
CA GLY A 197 -27.24 -3.78 4.03
C GLY A 197 -28.32 -4.17 5.06
N ALA A 198 -27.95 -4.30 6.33
CA ALA A 198 -28.91 -4.56 7.41
C ALA A 198 -29.84 -3.36 7.69
N SER A 199 -29.32 -2.14 7.56
CA SER A 199 -30.08 -0.90 7.83
C SER A 199 -30.98 -0.47 6.67
N LEU A 200 -30.62 -0.86 5.44
CA LEU A 200 -31.30 -0.46 4.20
C LEU A 200 -31.58 -1.70 3.32
N PRO A 201 -32.52 -2.57 3.70
CA PRO A 201 -32.75 -3.85 3.03
C PRO A 201 -33.27 -3.74 1.58
N GLY A 202 -33.74 -2.55 1.16
CA GLY A 202 -34.15 -2.28 -0.23
C GLY A 202 -33.01 -1.78 -1.13
N LEU A 203 -31.80 -1.62 -0.60
CA LEU A 203 -30.67 -1.06 -1.34
C LEU A 203 -29.93 -2.19 -2.07
N ASP A 204 -30.01 -2.19 -3.41
CA ASP A 204 -29.29 -3.14 -4.26
C ASP A 204 -27.80 -2.78 -4.33
N LEU A 205 -27.07 -3.18 -3.28
CA LEU A 205 -25.63 -2.94 -3.14
C LEU A 205 -24.82 -3.46 -4.35
N PRO A 206 -25.04 -4.68 -4.87
CA PRO A 206 -24.38 -5.14 -6.09
C PRO A 206 -24.57 -4.21 -7.28
N LEU A 207 -25.80 -3.71 -7.51
CA LEU A 207 -26.08 -2.77 -8.59
C LEU A 207 -25.31 -1.46 -8.41
N LEU A 208 -25.31 -0.89 -7.19
CA LEU A 208 -24.60 0.37 -6.90
C LEU A 208 -23.08 0.23 -7.01
N MET A 209 -22.53 -0.89 -6.53
CA MET A 209 -21.10 -1.20 -6.68
C MET A 209 -20.73 -1.40 -8.16
N GLY A 210 -21.60 -2.08 -8.92
CA GLY A 210 -21.43 -2.28 -10.37
C GLY A 210 -21.46 -0.96 -11.14
N LEU A 211 -22.43 -0.08 -10.84
CA LEU A 211 -22.50 1.27 -11.42
C LEU A 211 -21.27 2.11 -11.08
N GLY A 212 -20.81 2.07 -9.83
CA GLY A 212 -19.57 2.74 -9.42
C GLY A 212 -18.35 2.24 -10.20
N CYS A 213 -18.25 0.93 -10.43
CA CYS A 213 -17.18 0.33 -11.23
C CYS A 213 -17.26 0.77 -12.69
N CYS A 214 -18.44 0.70 -13.32
CA CYS A 214 -18.65 1.13 -14.70
C CYS A 214 -18.40 2.62 -14.93
N LEU A 215 -18.65 3.47 -13.94
CA LEU A 215 -18.34 4.90 -14.00
C LEU A 215 -16.86 5.21 -13.76
N SER A 216 -16.09 4.25 -13.23
CA SER A 216 -14.66 4.40 -12.94
C SER A 216 -13.72 3.89 -14.03
N LEU A 217 -14.25 3.13 -15.00
CA LEU A 217 -13.57 2.64 -16.20
C LEU A 217 -13.77 3.60 -17.37
#